data_AF-A0AAD6U6F1-F1
#
_entry.id   AF-A0AAD6U6F1-F1
#
_cell.length_a   1.000
_cell.length_b   1.000
_cell.length_c   1.000
_cell.angle_alpha   90.00
_cell.angle_beta   90.00
_cell.angle_gamma   90.00
#
_symmetry.space_group_name_H-M   'P 1'
#
loop_
_entity.id
_entity.type
_entity.pdbx_description
1 polymer ?
#
loop_
_entity_poly.entity_id
_entity_poly.type
_entity_poly.pdbx_seq_one_letter_code
_entity_poly.pdbx_strand_id
1 'polypeptide(L)'
;MLRSTLARLYASSKKPISAASSASAPADPSPALSTTHGTTPHVHNPLFRKQASLSLARSRPLAVRLRRAQRYAQERGLPPSSDKKPARRLELDEFLRRDEERLKNIHIPRLRGMTVAYHNGKPYTVKVEGQKIYLPNVVFRLMRNYTPPGQPYNPWEATFRVPKSITKTDIRSYLMAAYGVQTTYIRTDNYRAELSRRRPGFSTNDKRPSIASYKRAVVGLVEPFYYPLRLEDMEPDRRERREAVIEDKLNVKLSKDLLALNFQNQLLMQRMPKHQDPKSYWQLDVKPSRAKIIKQVAEQRRQREGLIAHQVDKWRQRRAAGEPISVVKPRKGEEATSEDDDDVRTGFD
;
A
#
# COMPACT_ATOMS: atom_id res chain seq x y z
N MET A 1 24.03 -61.80 -1.15
CA MET A 1 24.69 -61.65 0.16
C MET A 1 24.65 -60.17 0.55
N LEU A 2 24.16 -59.88 1.76
CA LEU A 2 24.37 -58.64 2.57
C LEU A 2 23.86 -57.32 1.93
N ARG A 3 22.69 -56.79 2.31
CA ARG A 3 22.38 -55.94 3.50
C ARG A 3 23.34 -54.76 3.72
N SER A 4 22.71 -53.62 4.03
CA SER A 4 23.29 -52.37 4.62
C SER A 4 24.06 -51.54 3.59
N THR A 5 23.80 -50.25 3.35
CA THR A 5 23.74 -49.05 4.20
C THR A 5 23.38 -47.91 3.23
N LEU A 6 22.44 -46.97 3.37
CA LEU A 6 22.32 -45.92 4.38
C LEU A 6 21.07 -45.09 4.02
N ALA A 7 20.00 -45.26 4.80
CA ALA A 7 18.94 -44.28 4.93
C ALA A 7 19.34 -43.31 6.06
N ARG A 8 19.55 -42.03 5.75
CA ARG A 8 19.77 -40.87 6.67
C ARG A 8 19.92 -39.66 5.73
N LEU A 9 18.99 -38.71 5.60
CA LEU A 9 18.49 -37.79 6.61
C LEU A 9 17.23 -37.10 6.05
N TYR A 10 16.05 -37.51 6.50
CA TYR A 10 14.83 -36.69 6.45
C TYR A 10 14.12 -36.90 7.77
N ALA A 11 14.51 -36.12 8.78
CA ALA A 11 13.85 -36.08 10.07
C ALA A 11 14.12 -34.72 10.74
N SER A 12 13.08 -34.20 11.40
CA SER A 12 13.02 -32.95 12.18
C SER A 12 12.69 -31.71 11.33
N SER A 13 11.54 -31.05 11.45
CA SER A 13 10.78 -30.76 12.67
C SER A 13 9.27 -30.68 12.43
N LYS A 14 8.52 -31.55 13.11
CA LYS A 14 7.12 -31.32 13.46
C LYS A 14 7.12 -31.03 14.96
N LYS A 15 6.75 -29.81 15.37
CA LYS A 15 6.43 -29.53 16.77
C LYS A 15 4.91 -29.66 16.98
N PRO A 16 4.48 -30.31 18.09
CA PRO A 16 3.10 -30.72 18.30
C PRO A 16 2.22 -29.59 18.83
N ILE A 17 0.97 -29.63 18.39
CA ILE A 17 -0.19 -28.93 18.94
C ILE A 17 -0.53 -29.63 20.26
N SER A 18 -0.31 -28.98 21.39
CA SER A 18 -0.82 -29.45 22.68
C SER A 18 -2.23 -28.90 22.88
N ALA A 19 -3.20 -29.81 22.79
CA ALA A 19 -4.53 -29.65 23.33
C ALA A 19 -4.47 -29.64 24.86
N ALA A 20 -5.12 -28.64 25.47
CA ALA A 20 -5.51 -28.67 26.88
C ALA A 20 -7.02 -28.49 26.93
N SER A 21 -7.68 -29.53 27.41
CA SER A 21 -9.11 -29.64 27.68
C SER A 21 -9.46 -29.02 29.04
N SER A 22 -10.69 -28.50 29.10
CA SER A 22 -11.64 -28.60 30.22
C SER A 22 -11.19 -28.18 31.63
N ALA A 23 -11.70 -27.04 32.09
CA ALA A 23 -12.21 -26.90 33.46
C ALA A 23 -13.36 -25.89 33.49
N SER A 24 -14.54 -26.37 33.86
CA SER A 24 -15.77 -25.62 34.12
C SER A 24 -15.90 -25.30 35.61
N ALA A 25 -16.50 -24.13 35.89
CA ALA A 25 -17.15 -23.68 37.16
C ALA A 25 -16.24 -23.13 38.28
N PRO A 26 -16.77 -22.30 39.22
CA PRO A 26 -18.13 -21.77 39.36
C PRO A 26 -18.24 -20.23 39.32
N ALA A 27 -19.46 -19.75 39.12
CA ALA A 27 -19.88 -18.38 39.38
C ALA A 27 -19.94 -18.15 40.89
N ASP A 28 -19.43 -17.01 41.37
CA ASP A 28 -19.64 -16.50 42.72
C ASP A 28 -19.52 -14.96 42.75
N PRO A 29 -20.08 -14.30 43.79
CA PRO A 29 -20.93 -13.13 43.61
C PRO A 29 -20.20 -11.77 43.67
N SER A 30 -20.86 -10.79 43.06
CA SER A 30 -20.59 -9.36 43.12
C SER A 30 -20.07 -8.85 44.48
N PRO A 31 -18.93 -8.13 44.52
CA PRO A 31 -18.66 -7.22 45.62
C PRO A 31 -19.37 -5.89 45.38
N ALA A 32 -20.27 -5.55 46.29
CA ALA A 32 -20.86 -4.22 46.39
C ALA A 32 -19.82 -3.19 46.88
N LEU A 33 -19.95 -1.97 46.32
CA LEU A 33 -19.61 -0.65 46.88
C LEU A 33 -18.18 -0.39 47.40
N SER A 34 -17.47 0.50 46.70
CA SER A 34 -16.89 1.69 47.35
C SER A 34 -16.68 2.83 46.36
N THR A 35 -17.48 3.87 46.52
CA THR A 35 -17.31 5.21 45.96
C THR A 35 -16.02 5.86 46.47
N THR A 36 -15.11 6.20 45.56
CA THR A 36 -14.11 7.26 45.79
C THR A 36 -13.93 8.08 44.52
N HIS A 37 -14.43 9.33 44.56
CA HIS A 37 -14.29 10.33 43.52
C HIS A 37 -12.82 10.78 43.36
N GLY A 38 -12.16 10.29 42.32
CA GLY A 38 -10.88 10.83 41.85
C GLY A 38 -11.09 11.96 40.85
N THR A 39 -11.53 13.13 41.33
CA THR A 39 -11.70 14.35 40.53
C THR A 39 -10.31 14.96 40.28
N THR A 40 -9.72 14.76 39.10
CA THR A 40 -8.62 15.64 38.66
C THR A 40 -9.22 16.92 38.07
N PRO A 41 -8.96 18.10 38.65
CA PRO A 41 -9.57 19.35 38.20
C PRO A 41 -8.89 19.85 36.92
N HIS A 42 -9.64 19.89 35.81
CA HIS A 42 -9.29 20.81 34.73
C HIS A 42 -9.58 22.23 35.20
N VAL A 43 -8.52 22.94 35.56
CA VAL A 43 -8.56 24.35 35.92
C VAL A 43 -8.94 25.17 34.68
N HIS A 44 -10.24 25.32 34.44
CA HIS A 44 -10.75 26.42 33.64
C HIS A 44 -10.54 27.67 34.47
N ASN A 45 -9.40 28.35 34.33
CA ASN A 45 -9.13 29.55 35.10
C ASN A 45 -9.84 30.74 34.41
N PRO A 46 -11.03 31.19 34.86
CA PRO A 46 -11.74 32.32 34.25
C PRO A 46 -10.91 33.61 34.31
N LEU A 47 -9.92 33.66 35.21
CA LEU A 47 -8.97 34.76 35.33
C LEU A 47 -8.08 34.87 34.09
N PHE A 48 -7.64 33.77 33.49
CA PHE A 48 -6.82 33.79 32.26
C PHE A 48 -7.58 34.39 31.07
N ARG A 49 -8.88 34.09 30.95
CA ARG A 49 -9.72 34.64 29.87
C ARG A 49 -9.99 36.13 30.07
N LYS A 50 -10.23 36.55 31.32
CA LYS A 50 -10.37 37.98 31.68
C LYS A 50 -9.06 38.73 31.42
N GLN A 51 -7.92 38.19 31.84
CA GLN A 51 -6.59 38.75 31.61
C GLN A 51 -6.27 38.87 30.10
N ALA A 52 -6.59 37.84 29.30
CA ALA A 52 -6.40 37.87 27.84
C ALA A 52 -7.30 38.91 27.14
N SER A 53 -8.54 39.09 27.60
CA SER A 53 -9.42 40.13 27.06
C SER A 53 -8.97 41.54 27.45
N LEU A 54 -8.47 41.71 28.68
CA LEU A 54 -7.92 42.97 29.19
C LEU A 54 -6.60 43.33 28.50
N SER A 55 -5.73 42.36 28.24
CA SER A 55 -4.47 42.59 27.50
C SER A 55 -4.73 42.98 26.05
N LEU A 56 -5.67 42.32 25.36
CA LEU A 56 -6.12 42.71 24.02
C LEU A 56 -6.82 44.07 23.96
N ALA A 57 -7.47 44.48 25.05
CA ALA A 57 -8.06 45.81 25.16
C ALA A 57 -6.98 46.88 25.40
N ARG A 58 -5.93 46.56 26.15
CA ARG A 58 -4.79 47.46 26.45
C ARG A 58 -3.83 47.64 25.28
N SER A 59 -3.67 46.63 24.43
CA SER A 59 -2.80 46.68 23.25
C SER A 59 -3.35 47.54 22.10
N ARG A 60 -4.55 48.08 22.23
CA ARG A 60 -5.15 48.97 21.22
C ARG A 60 -4.74 50.43 21.45
N PRO A 61 -4.45 51.20 20.38
CA PRO A 61 -4.15 52.61 20.47
C PRO A 61 -5.23 53.40 21.22
N LEU A 62 -4.83 54.41 22.01
CA LEU A 62 -5.71 55.17 22.90
C LEU A 62 -6.90 55.79 22.15
N ALA A 63 -6.67 56.36 20.96
CA ALA A 63 -7.72 56.94 20.12
C ALA A 63 -8.80 55.92 19.72
N VAL A 64 -8.42 54.66 19.47
CA VAL A 64 -9.35 53.58 19.10
C VAL A 64 -10.21 53.16 20.30
N ARG A 65 -9.64 53.21 21.52
CA ARG A 65 -10.37 52.92 22.76
C ARG A 65 -11.42 54.00 23.05
N LEU A 66 -11.05 55.27 22.93
CA LEU A 66 -11.96 56.40 23.15
C LEU A 66 -13.10 56.42 22.12
N ARG A 67 -12.80 56.23 20.83
CA ARG A 67 -13.82 56.17 19.78
C ARG A 67 -14.81 55.03 19.96
N ARG A 68 -14.34 53.85 20.41
CA ARG A 68 -15.22 52.70 20.70
C ARG A 68 -16.08 52.95 21.94
N ALA A 69 -15.54 53.58 22.97
CA ALA A 69 -16.30 53.98 24.15
C ALA A 69 -17.39 55.00 23.81
N GLN A 70 -17.09 55.99 22.97
CA GLN A 70 -18.04 56.99 22.48
C GLN A 70 -19.15 56.38 21.61
N ARG A 71 -18.81 55.48 20.66
CA ARG A 71 -19.81 54.76 19.86
C ARG A 71 -20.73 53.90 20.71
N TYR A 72 -20.18 53.18 21.68
CA TYR A 72 -20.97 52.34 22.58
C TYR A 72 -21.89 53.15 23.50
N ALA A 73 -21.51 54.40 23.82
CA ALA A 73 -22.34 55.34 24.57
C ALA A 73 -23.47 55.92 23.71
N GLN A 74 -23.21 56.24 22.43
CA GLN A 74 -24.21 56.76 21.48
C GLN A 74 -25.23 55.69 21.06
N GLU A 75 -24.79 54.45 20.77
CA GLU A 75 -25.65 53.34 20.35
C GLU A 75 -26.66 52.91 21.43
N ARG A 76 -26.46 53.31 22.70
CA ARG A 76 -27.35 52.99 23.82
C ARG A 76 -28.13 54.19 24.37
N GLY A 77 -28.08 55.35 23.71
CA GLY A 77 -28.93 56.51 24.03
C GLY A 77 -28.77 57.08 25.46
N LEU A 78 -27.57 57.03 26.04
CA LEU A 78 -27.33 57.48 27.41
C LEU A 78 -26.67 58.89 27.44
N PRO A 79 -27.20 59.86 28.20
CA PRO A 79 -26.54 61.15 28.41
C PRO A 79 -25.33 61.02 29.36
N PRO A 80 -24.34 61.91 29.27
CA PRO A 80 -23.08 61.76 29.99
C PRO A 80 -23.15 62.41 31.38
N SER A 81 -23.74 61.76 32.39
CA SER A 81 -23.41 62.06 33.80
C SER A 81 -24.03 61.09 34.81
N SER A 82 -23.26 60.86 35.88
CA SER A 82 -23.57 60.41 37.25
C SER A 82 -24.34 59.10 37.55
N ASP A 83 -23.62 58.22 38.27
CA ASP A 83 -24.05 57.53 39.48
C ASP A 83 -25.17 56.47 39.46
N LYS A 84 -25.08 55.48 38.56
CA LYS A 84 -25.86 54.22 38.70
C LYS A 84 -25.03 52.94 38.57
N LYS A 85 -23.84 52.92 39.17
CA LYS A 85 -23.02 51.69 39.28
C LYS A 85 -23.61 50.57 40.16
N PRO A 86 -24.42 50.81 41.22
CA PRO A 86 -24.96 49.70 42.01
C PRO A 86 -26.18 49.03 41.35
N ALA A 87 -27.08 49.80 40.72
CA ALA A 87 -28.29 49.25 40.09
C ALA A 87 -27.99 48.29 38.92
N ARG A 88 -27.00 48.65 38.08
CA ARG A 88 -26.58 47.80 36.95
C ARG A 88 -25.94 46.48 37.36
N ARG A 89 -25.40 46.36 38.57
CA ARG A 89 -24.77 45.11 39.03
C ARG A 89 -25.82 44.08 39.45
N LEU A 90 -26.89 44.55 40.09
CA LEU A 90 -28.05 43.74 40.46
C LEU A 90 -28.84 43.28 39.22
N GLU A 91 -29.03 44.15 38.24
CA GLU A 91 -29.69 43.78 36.97
C GLU A 91 -28.87 42.80 36.13
N LEU A 92 -27.53 42.87 36.16
CA LEU A 92 -26.66 41.92 35.45
C LEU A 92 -26.66 40.54 36.13
N ASP A 93 -26.71 40.50 37.46
CA ASP A 93 -26.85 39.24 38.22
C ASP A 93 -28.25 38.62 38.02
N GLU A 94 -29.32 39.42 37.96
CA GLU A 94 -30.66 38.93 37.60
C GLU A 94 -30.74 38.43 36.16
N PHE A 95 -30.12 39.14 35.21
CA PHE A 95 -30.09 38.74 33.80
C PHE A 95 -29.29 37.45 33.59
N LEU A 96 -28.15 37.30 34.26
CA LEU A 96 -27.35 36.08 34.22
C LEU A 96 -28.10 34.88 34.84
N ARG A 97 -28.84 35.08 35.94
CA ARG A 97 -29.69 34.03 36.53
C ARG A 97 -30.83 33.59 35.62
N ARG A 98 -31.46 34.53 34.88
CA ARG A 98 -32.56 34.24 33.95
C ARG A 98 -32.11 33.43 32.73
N ASP A 99 -30.87 33.62 32.29
CA ASP A 99 -30.30 32.90 31.15
C ASP A 99 -29.59 31.60 31.54
N GLU A 100 -29.24 31.38 32.82
CA GLU A 100 -28.67 30.10 33.28
C GLU A 100 -29.60 28.91 33.03
N GLU A 101 -30.92 29.07 33.17
CA GLU A 101 -31.89 28.02 32.87
C GLU A 101 -32.01 27.74 31.37
N ARG A 102 -31.88 28.77 30.52
CA ARG A 102 -31.84 28.62 29.06
C ARG A 102 -30.52 28.01 28.58
N LEU A 103 -29.40 28.36 29.22
CA LEU A 103 -28.07 27.83 28.91
C LEU A 103 -27.89 26.37 29.37
N LYS A 104 -28.59 25.93 30.43
CA LYS A 104 -28.65 24.50 30.84
C LYS A 104 -29.29 23.61 29.77
N ASN A 105 -30.20 24.16 28.96
CA ASN A 105 -30.93 23.41 27.92
C ASN A 105 -30.32 23.54 26.51
N ILE A 106 -29.33 24.43 26.31
CA ILE A 106 -28.57 24.45 25.06
C ILE A 106 -27.51 23.36 25.15
N HIS A 107 -27.87 22.17 24.67
CA HIS A 107 -26.89 21.16 24.29
C HIS A 107 -26.03 21.74 23.16
N ILE A 108 -24.92 22.37 23.51
CA ILE A 108 -23.84 22.65 22.56
C ILE A 108 -23.10 21.32 22.39
N PRO A 109 -23.16 20.63 21.22
CA PRO A 109 -22.38 19.41 21.02
C PRO A 109 -20.91 19.79 20.89
N ARG A 110 -20.22 19.93 22.01
CA ARG A 110 -18.78 20.14 22.08
C ARG A 110 -18.10 18.83 22.46
N LEU A 111 -17.13 18.48 21.60
CA LEU A 111 -16.13 17.41 21.69
C LEU A 111 -16.61 16.04 21.16
N ARG A 112 -16.36 15.83 19.86
CA ARG A 112 -16.41 14.50 19.24
C ARG A 112 -15.12 13.73 19.58
N GLY A 113 -15.21 12.84 20.56
CA GLY A 113 -15.06 11.41 20.31
C GLY A 113 -13.67 10.80 20.17
N MET A 114 -12.70 11.23 20.99
CA MET A 114 -11.44 10.48 21.15
C MET A 114 -11.00 10.45 22.61
N THR A 115 -11.31 9.37 23.32
CA THR A 115 -10.66 9.04 24.60
C THR A 115 -9.55 8.02 24.35
N VAL A 116 -8.35 8.27 24.87
CA VAL A 116 -7.25 7.29 24.85
C VAL A 116 -7.60 6.22 25.87
N ALA A 117 -7.87 5.00 25.41
CA ALA A 117 -8.09 3.88 26.32
C ALA A 117 -6.72 3.29 26.70
N TYR A 118 -6.53 2.99 27.98
CA TYR A 118 -5.35 2.27 28.45
C TYR A 118 -5.74 0.82 28.72
N HIS A 119 -4.97 -0.12 28.19
CA HIS A 119 -5.05 -1.54 28.54
C HIS A 119 -3.66 -1.94 29.03
N ASN A 120 -3.58 -2.41 30.27
CA ASN A 120 -2.32 -2.79 30.94
C ASN A 120 -1.24 -1.68 30.92
N GLY A 121 -1.63 -0.42 31.17
CA GLY A 121 -0.69 0.71 31.27
C GLY A 121 -0.07 1.17 29.93
N LYS A 122 -0.40 0.54 28.81
CA LYS A 122 0.00 0.99 27.46
C LYS A 122 -1.16 1.77 26.82
N PRO A 123 -0.93 2.96 26.25
CA PRO A 123 -1.97 3.65 25.51
C PRO A 123 -2.30 2.83 24.27
N TYR A 124 -3.54 2.35 24.18
CA TYR A 124 -4.06 1.68 22.98
C TYR A 124 -5.35 2.36 22.52
N THR A 125 -5.82 1.90 21.37
CA THR A 125 -6.97 2.34 20.56
C THR A 125 -7.82 3.47 21.13
N VAL A 126 -7.88 4.56 20.35
CA VAL A 126 -8.80 5.66 20.55
C VAL A 126 -10.23 5.13 20.62
N LYS A 127 -10.86 5.18 21.80
CA LYS A 127 -12.28 4.89 21.96
C LYS A 127 -13.06 5.97 21.22
N VAL A 128 -13.68 5.58 20.11
CA VAL A 128 -14.46 6.46 19.24
C VAL A 128 -15.79 6.75 19.95
N GLU A 129 -15.87 7.88 20.67
CA GLU A 129 -17.13 8.34 21.27
C GLU A 129 -17.96 9.07 20.18
N GLY A 130 -18.41 8.29 19.20
CA GLY A 130 -19.19 8.76 18.06
C GLY A 130 -20.32 7.80 17.71
N GLN A 131 -21.26 8.28 16.90
CA GLN A 131 -22.33 7.44 16.36
C GLN A 131 -21.72 6.32 15.49
N LYS A 132 -22.07 5.08 15.80
CA LYS A 132 -21.65 3.92 15.01
C LYS A 132 -22.35 3.96 13.66
N ILE A 133 -21.56 3.99 12.59
CA ILE A 133 -22.05 3.91 11.21
C ILE A 133 -21.60 2.55 10.68
N TYR A 134 -22.54 1.62 10.52
CA TYR A 134 -22.23 0.26 10.08
C TYR A 134 -21.97 0.16 8.57
N LEU A 135 -22.70 0.96 7.77
CA LEU A 135 -22.64 0.93 6.31
C LEU A 135 -22.38 2.34 5.76
N PRO A 136 -21.12 2.81 5.77
CA PRO A 136 -20.79 4.14 5.30
C PRO A 136 -20.88 4.22 3.77
N ASN A 137 -21.74 5.11 3.25
CA ASN A 137 -21.80 5.42 1.81
C ASN A 137 -20.91 6.64 1.48
N VAL A 138 -19.59 6.44 1.52
CA VAL A 138 -18.61 7.50 1.26
C VAL A 138 -17.50 7.00 0.36
N VAL A 139 -17.01 7.85 -0.53
CA VAL A 139 -15.93 7.51 -1.46
C VAL A 139 -14.70 8.33 -1.11
N PHE A 140 -13.63 7.64 -0.73
CA PHE A 140 -12.31 8.21 -0.52
C PHE A 140 -11.46 7.92 -1.75
N ARG A 141 -10.95 8.96 -2.41
CA ARG A 141 -10.07 8.79 -3.57
C ARG A 141 -8.64 9.11 -3.17
N LEU A 142 -7.77 8.12 -3.20
CA LEU A 142 -6.34 8.31 -3.01
C LEU A 142 -5.75 9.06 -4.22
N MET A 143 -5.04 10.15 -3.96
CA MET A 143 -4.41 10.99 -4.96
C MET A 143 -2.90 10.98 -4.78
N ARG A 144 -2.16 10.96 -5.88
CA ARG A 144 -0.70 11.15 -5.86
C ARG A 144 -0.36 12.48 -5.20
N ASN A 145 0.56 12.48 -4.24
CA ASN A 145 1.01 13.74 -3.64
C ASN A 145 1.78 14.54 -4.70
N TYR A 146 1.57 15.85 -4.70
CA TYR A 146 2.35 16.73 -5.53
C TYR A 146 3.78 16.84 -4.99
N THR A 147 4.76 16.70 -5.87
CA THR A 147 6.18 16.88 -5.54
C THR A 147 6.74 17.87 -6.54
N PRO A 148 7.18 19.04 -6.09
CA PRO A 148 7.86 19.99 -6.96
C PRO A 148 9.07 19.34 -7.64
N PRO A 149 9.40 19.72 -8.88
CA PRO A 149 10.60 19.22 -9.55
C PRO A 149 11.84 19.53 -8.70
N GLY A 150 12.70 18.53 -8.50
CA GLY A 150 13.94 18.65 -7.71
C GLY A 150 13.79 18.47 -6.20
N GLN A 151 12.59 18.24 -5.67
CA GLN A 151 12.40 17.90 -4.26
C GLN A 151 12.17 16.39 -4.06
N PRO A 152 12.70 15.78 -2.98
CA PRO A 152 12.44 14.38 -2.69
C PRO A 152 10.95 14.17 -2.35
N TYR A 153 10.41 13.00 -2.74
CA TYR A 153 9.06 12.61 -2.37
C TYR A 153 8.91 12.43 -0.85
N ASN A 154 7.80 12.90 -0.28
CA ASN A 154 7.46 12.64 1.11
C ASN A 154 6.58 11.38 1.23
N PRO A 155 7.11 10.24 1.73
CA PRO A 155 6.35 9.00 1.87
C PRO A 155 5.48 8.97 3.13
N TRP A 156 5.68 9.90 4.07
CA TRP A 156 4.94 9.94 5.34
C TRP A 156 3.61 10.68 5.22
N GLU A 157 3.26 11.12 4.02
CA GLU A 157 2.01 11.82 3.74
C GLU A 157 1.23 11.10 2.66
N ALA A 158 -0.09 11.06 2.80
CA ALA A 158 -1.02 10.60 1.78
C ALA A 158 -2.12 11.63 1.58
N THR A 159 -2.43 11.92 0.31
CA THR A 159 -3.48 12.88 -0.05
C THR A 159 -4.73 12.16 -0.53
N PHE A 160 -5.89 12.53 0.00
CA PHE A 160 -7.19 12.01 -0.39
C PHE A 160 -8.11 13.12 -0.88
N ARG A 161 -8.98 12.81 -1.85
CA ARG A 161 -10.20 13.58 -2.08
C ARG A 161 -11.34 12.91 -1.34
N VAL A 162 -12.03 13.69 -0.53
CA VAL A 162 -13.15 13.24 0.31
C VAL A 162 -14.37 14.16 0.12
N PRO A 163 -15.57 13.67 0.42
CA PRO A 163 -16.78 14.50 0.43
C PRO A 163 -16.65 15.68 1.39
N LYS A 164 -17.30 16.81 1.07
CA LYS A 164 -17.25 18.01 1.91
C LYS A 164 -17.85 17.81 3.31
N SER A 165 -18.82 16.92 3.45
CA SER A 165 -19.48 16.61 4.72
C SER A 165 -18.56 15.92 5.74
N ILE A 166 -17.48 15.28 5.28
CA ILE A 166 -16.62 14.46 6.13
C ILE A 166 -15.67 15.30 6.98
N THR A 167 -15.58 14.99 8.28
CA THR A 167 -14.71 15.70 9.23
C THR A 167 -13.36 15.00 9.41
N LYS A 168 -12.39 15.67 10.06
CA LYS A 168 -11.05 15.11 10.33
C LYS A 168 -11.09 13.85 11.19
N THR A 169 -11.97 13.83 12.19
CA THR A 169 -12.17 12.68 13.07
C THR A 169 -12.76 11.50 12.30
N ASP A 170 -13.70 11.76 11.38
CA ASP A 170 -14.32 10.71 10.57
C ASP A 170 -13.32 10.10 9.57
N ILE A 171 -12.41 10.92 9.01
CA ILE A 171 -11.31 10.43 8.15
C ILE A 171 -10.40 9.50 8.95
N ARG A 172 -10.01 9.90 10.17
CA ARG A 172 -9.15 9.10 11.04
C ARG A 172 -9.80 7.77 11.39
N SER A 173 -11.05 7.79 11.87
CA SER A 173 -11.76 6.57 12.26
C SER A 173 -12.02 5.67 11.06
N TYR A 174 -12.37 6.23 9.90
CA TYR A 174 -12.59 5.47 8.66
C TYR A 174 -11.31 4.78 8.18
N LEU A 175 -10.20 5.50 8.09
CA LEU A 175 -8.92 4.92 7.67
C LEU A 175 -8.42 3.83 8.62
N MET A 176 -8.62 4.02 9.92
CA MET A 176 -8.25 3.02 10.93
C MET A 176 -9.17 1.79 10.88
N ALA A 177 -10.49 1.98 10.82
CA ALA A 177 -11.44 0.88 10.89
C ALA A 177 -11.55 0.09 9.57
N ALA A 178 -11.54 0.76 8.43
CA ALA A 178 -11.71 0.12 7.12
C ALA A 178 -10.39 -0.41 6.53
N TYR A 179 -9.27 0.30 6.75
CA TYR A 179 -7.98 -0.02 6.13
C TYR A 179 -6.87 -0.35 7.12
N GLY A 180 -7.10 -0.25 8.43
CA GLY A 180 -6.05 -0.47 9.44
C GLY A 180 -4.94 0.59 9.45
N VAL A 181 -5.14 1.73 8.77
CA VAL A 181 -4.10 2.75 8.61
C VAL A 181 -4.07 3.67 9.81
N GLN A 182 -2.92 3.74 10.49
CA GLN A 182 -2.70 4.66 11.60
C GLN A 182 -2.23 6.03 11.09
N THR A 183 -2.84 7.10 11.62
CA THR A 183 -2.57 8.48 11.18
C THR A 183 -2.04 9.32 12.32
N THR A 184 -0.98 10.10 12.08
CA THR A 184 -0.39 11.04 13.05
C THR A 184 -1.20 12.34 13.11
N TYR A 185 -1.38 12.99 11.95
CA TYR A 185 -2.11 14.24 11.82
C TYR A 185 -2.97 14.27 10.55
N ILE A 186 -3.99 15.13 10.51
CA ILE A 186 -4.86 15.29 9.34
C ILE A 186 -5.09 16.79 9.09
N ARG A 187 -4.74 17.24 7.89
CA ARG A 187 -5.04 18.58 7.36
C ARG A 187 -6.12 18.47 6.29
N THR A 188 -7.03 19.43 6.24
CA THR A 188 -8.14 19.40 5.29
C THR A 188 -8.37 20.77 4.69
N ASP A 189 -8.44 20.82 3.36
CA ASP A 189 -8.69 22.02 2.58
C ASP A 189 -9.97 21.84 1.75
N ASN A 190 -10.85 22.83 1.75
CA ASN A 190 -12.07 22.80 0.94
C ASN A 190 -11.80 23.41 -0.44
N TYR A 191 -11.80 22.56 -1.47
CA TYR A 191 -11.67 23.01 -2.85
C TYR A 191 -13.06 23.34 -3.43
N ARG A 192 -13.22 24.59 -3.84
CA ARG A 192 -14.36 25.02 -4.66
C ARG A 192 -14.01 24.78 -6.12
N ALA A 193 -14.94 24.18 -6.84
CA ALA A 193 -14.79 23.99 -8.26
C ALA A 193 -15.03 25.31 -9.00
N GLU A 194 -14.27 25.53 -10.07
CA GLU A 194 -14.46 26.65 -10.96
C GLU A 194 -15.78 26.51 -11.72
N LEU A 195 -16.54 27.60 -11.78
CA LEU A 195 -17.76 27.69 -12.56
C LEU A 195 -17.37 27.89 -14.03
N SER A 196 -17.58 26.87 -14.85
CA SER A 196 -17.33 26.94 -16.29
C SER A 196 -18.65 27.01 -17.06
N ARG A 197 -18.63 27.67 -18.22
CA ARG A 197 -19.76 27.64 -19.15
C ARG A 197 -19.67 26.35 -19.97
N ARG A 198 -20.78 25.63 -20.10
CA ARG A 198 -20.82 24.35 -20.82
C ARG A 198 -20.45 24.50 -22.31
N ARG A 199 -20.85 25.62 -22.93
CA ARG A 199 -20.51 26.01 -24.31
C ARG A 199 -20.43 27.53 -24.42
N PRO A 200 -19.53 28.08 -25.26
CA PRO A 200 -19.59 29.48 -25.63
C PRO A 200 -20.91 29.76 -26.37
N GLY A 201 -21.67 30.77 -25.96
CA GLY A 201 -22.95 31.18 -26.56
C GLY A 201 -24.22 30.74 -25.82
N PHE A 202 -24.12 29.90 -24.79
CA PHE A 202 -25.27 29.55 -23.94
C PHE A 202 -25.44 30.54 -22.77
N SER A 203 -26.70 30.74 -22.33
CA SER A 203 -27.11 31.71 -21.30
C SER A 203 -26.16 31.76 -20.08
N THR A 204 -25.95 32.96 -19.54
CA THR A 204 -25.14 33.20 -18.34
C THR A 204 -25.62 32.44 -17.09
N ASN A 205 -26.85 31.92 -17.13
CA ASN A 205 -27.45 31.10 -16.07
C ASN A 205 -27.02 29.62 -16.11
N ASP A 206 -26.43 29.13 -17.21
CA ASP A 206 -25.95 27.73 -17.34
C ASP A 206 -24.49 27.55 -16.90
N LYS A 207 -24.09 28.26 -15.85
CA LYS A 207 -22.78 28.04 -15.21
C LYS A 207 -22.87 26.79 -14.33
N ARG A 208 -22.26 25.70 -14.79
CA ARG A 208 -22.09 24.48 -13.98
C ARG A 208 -20.63 24.33 -13.58
N PRO A 209 -20.34 23.81 -12.37
CA PRO A 209 -18.97 23.54 -11.99
C PRO A 209 -18.40 22.47 -12.95
N SER A 210 -17.19 22.69 -13.46
CA SER A 210 -16.52 21.74 -14.36
C SER A 210 -16.25 20.40 -13.67
N ILE A 211 -16.01 20.44 -12.37
CA ILE A 211 -15.73 19.29 -11.51
C ILE A 211 -16.57 19.44 -10.23
N ALA A 212 -17.01 18.35 -9.61
CA ALA A 212 -17.65 18.44 -8.30
C ALA A 212 -16.68 19.02 -7.26
N SER A 213 -17.13 19.99 -6.47
CA SER A 213 -16.29 20.53 -5.40
C SER A 213 -16.01 19.46 -4.34
N TYR A 214 -14.77 19.39 -3.85
CA TYR A 214 -14.32 18.33 -2.95
C TYR A 214 -13.52 18.90 -1.78
N LYS A 215 -13.25 18.07 -0.78
CA LYS A 215 -12.30 18.38 0.28
C LYS A 215 -11.03 17.57 0.02
N ARG A 216 -9.87 18.23 0.06
CA ARG A 216 -8.56 17.58 0.04
C ARG A 216 -8.17 17.28 1.47
N ALA A 217 -7.83 16.04 1.77
CA ALA A 217 -7.32 15.64 3.07
C ALA A 217 -5.88 15.19 2.91
N VAL A 218 -4.93 15.89 3.54
CA VAL A 218 -3.54 15.46 3.66
C VAL A 218 -3.39 14.77 5.01
N VAL A 219 -2.99 13.52 4.98
CA VAL A 219 -2.94 12.63 6.14
C VAL A 219 -1.48 12.26 6.38
N GLY A 220 -0.98 12.53 7.58
CA GLY A 220 0.30 12.03 8.05
C GLY A 220 0.17 10.56 8.44
N LEU A 221 0.98 9.70 7.86
CA LEU A 221 1.02 8.26 8.09
C LEU A 221 2.04 7.92 9.18
N VAL A 222 1.78 6.86 9.94
CA VAL A 222 2.78 6.26 10.85
C VAL A 222 3.79 5.40 10.10
N GLU A 223 3.38 4.79 8.99
CA GLU A 223 4.23 3.97 8.12
C GLU A 223 4.42 4.66 6.75
N PRO A 224 5.62 4.62 6.16
CA PRO A 224 5.89 5.32 4.91
C PRO A 224 5.26 4.58 3.73
N PHE A 225 4.62 5.32 2.84
CA PHE A 225 3.94 4.79 1.66
C PHE A 225 4.56 5.35 0.36
N TYR A 226 4.88 4.44 -0.57
CA TYR A 226 5.36 4.78 -1.91
C TYR A 226 4.37 4.30 -2.96
N TYR A 227 4.10 5.16 -3.95
CA TYR A 227 3.34 4.77 -5.13
C TYR A 227 4.15 3.78 -5.96
N PRO A 228 3.49 2.78 -6.59
CA PRO A 228 4.20 1.77 -7.40
C PRO A 228 5.07 2.34 -8.52
N LEU A 229 4.70 3.50 -9.07
CA LEU A 229 5.44 4.14 -10.16
C LEU A 229 6.55 5.10 -9.69
N ARG A 230 6.77 5.27 -8.38
CA ARG A 230 7.85 6.10 -7.82
C ARG A 230 8.80 5.26 -6.97
N LEU A 231 9.37 4.23 -7.59
CA LEU A 231 10.37 3.39 -6.92
C LEU A 231 11.71 4.11 -6.77
N GLU A 232 12.01 5.08 -7.65
CA GLU A 232 13.29 5.78 -7.77
C GLU A 232 13.78 6.43 -6.47
N ASP A 233 12.86 6.98 -5.66
CA ASP A 233 13.19 7.65 -4.39
C ASP A 233 13.33 6.70 -3.19
N MET A 234 13.18 5.39 -3.39
CA MET A 234 13.33 4.38 -2.34
C MET A 234 14.79 3.92 -2.22
N GLU A 235 15.23 3.66 -0.99
CA GLU A 235 16.49 2.97 -0.69
C GLU A 235 16.56 1.63 -1.48
N PRO A 236 17.70 1.31 -2.13
CA PRO A 236 17.82 0.16 -3.02
C PRO A 236 17.44 -1.16 -2.33
N ASP A 237 17.96 -1.42 -1.13
CA ASP A 237 17.67 -2.64 -0.37
C ASP A 237 16.16 -2.82 -0.10
N ARG A 238 15.48 -1.73 0.23
CA ARG A 238 14.04 -1.75 0.49
C ARG A 238 13.23 -1.97 -0.79
N ARG A 239 13.73 -1.43 -1.91
CA ARG A 239 13.14 -1.64 -3.25
C ARG A 239 13.22 -3.11 -3.62
N GLU A 240 14.39 -3.74 -3.49
CA GLU A 240 14.59 -5.16 -3.80
C GLU A 240 13.69 -6.07 -2.95
N ARG A 241 13.64 -5.83 -1.62
CA ARG A 241 12.75 -6.59 -0.73
C ARG A 241 11.28 -6.47 -1.13
N ARG A 242 10.86 -5.28 -1.53
CA ARG A 242 9.49 -5.03 -1.99
C ARG A 242 9.21 -5.76 -3.31
N GLU A 243 10.13 -5.70 -4.26
CA GLU A 243 10.02 -6.39 -5.55
C GLU A 243 9.95 -7.90 -5.36
N ALA A 244 10.77 -8.46 -4.46
CA ALA A 244 10.70 -9.87 -4.09
C ALA A 244 9.31 -10.25 -3.55
N VAL A 245 8.77 -9.48 -2.59
CA VAL A 245 7.42 -9.73 -2.04
C VAL A 245 6.32 -9.62 -3.10
N ILE A 246 6.45 -8.70 -4.06
CA ILE A 246 5.51 -8.56 -5.18
C ILE A 246 5.60 -9.77 -6.09
N GLU A 247 6.82 -10.21 -6.41
CA GLU A 247 7.05 -11.38 -7.25
C GLU A 247 6.49 -12.65 -6.62
N ASP A 248 6.77 -12.89 -5.34
CA ASP A 248 6.27 -14.05 -4.60
C ASP A 248 4.73 -14.12 -4.59
N LYS A 249 4.06 -12.96 -4.52
CA LYS A 249 2.60 -12.89 -4.43
C LYS A 249 1.91 -12.90 -5.78
N LEU A 250 2.53 -12.34 -6.82
CA LEU A 250 1.86 -12.03 -8.08
C LEU A 250 2.51 -12.69 -9.31
N ASN A 251 3.67 -13.35 -9.18
CA ASN A 251 4.41 -14.01 -10.27
C ASN A 251 4.54 -13.11 -11.52
N VAL A 252 4.94 -11.85 -11.30
CA VAL A 252 4.91 -10.81 -12.33
C VAL A 252 5.89 -11.14 -13.46
N LYS A 253 7.08 -11.66 -13.14
CA LYS A 253 8.08 -12.06 -14.16
C LYS A 253 7.53 -13.17 -15.04
N LEU A 254 6.98 -14.23 -14.46
CA LEU A 254 6.39 -15.34 -15.22
C LEU A 254 5.30 -14.86 -16.18
N SER A 255 4.43 -13.94 -15.73
CA SER A 255 3.39 -13.37 -16.60
C SER A 255 3.96 -12.58 -17.78
N LYS A 256 5.06 -11.84 -17.56
CA LYS A 256 5.77 -11.08 -18.59
C LYS A 256 6.46 -12.00 -19.58
N ASP A 257 7.11 -13.06 -19.09
CA ASP A 257 7.80 -14.03 -19.92
C ASP A 257 6.82 -14.77 -20.83
N LEU A 258 5.66 -15.19 -20.29
CA LEU A 258 4.59 -15.79 -21.08
C LEU A 258 4.03 -14.82 -22.13
N LEU A 259 3.83 -13.54 -21.78
CA LEU A 259 3.40 -12.51 -22.74
C LEU A 259 4.44 -12.31 -23.85
N ALA A 260 5.73 -12.28 -23.51
CA ALA A 260 6.81 -12.14 -24.46
C ALA A 260 6.88 -13.34 -25.41
N LEU A 261 6.75 -14.56 -24.89
CA LEU A 261 6.69 -15.79 -25.70
C LEU A 261 5.47 -15.79 -26.62
N ASN A 262 4.29 -15.43 -26.12
CA ASN A 262 3.07 -15.34 -26.93
C ASN A 262 3.21 -14.31 -28.05
N PHE A 263 3.82 -13.16 -27.76
CA PHE A 263 4.09 -12.12 -28.76
C PHE A 263 5.08 -12.61 -29.83
N GLN A 264 6.15 -13.30 -29.43
CA GLN A 264 7.09 -13.92 -30.36
C GLN A 264 6.41 -14.98 -31.24
N ASN A 265 5.60 -15.85 -30.65
CA ASN A 265 4.82 -16.86 -31.38
C ASN A 265 3.86 -16.21 -32.37
N GLN A 266 3.20 -15.11 -31.99
CA GLN A 266 2.31 -14.38 -32.89
C GLN A 266 3.07 -13.75 -34.07
N LEU A 267 4.24 -13.16 -33.82
CA LEU A 267 5.11 -12.63 -34.87
C LEU A 267 5.61 -13.74 -35.81
N LEU A 268 5.96 -14.91 -35.27
CA LEU A 268 6.33 -16.07 -36.07
C LEU A 268 5.16 -16.53 -36.94
N MET A 269 3.95 -16.64 -36.39
CA MET A 269 2.74 -17.01 -37.14
C MET A 269 2.40 -15.99 -38.24
N GLN A 270 2.70 -14.71 -38.05
CA GLN A 270 2.50 -13.68 -39.08
C GLN A 270 3.59 -13.70 -40.16
N ARG A 271 4.82 -14.11 -39.80
CA ARG A 271 5.94 -14.27 -40.75
C ARG A 271 5.91 -15.59 -41.49
N MET A 272 5.17 -16.58 -40.99
CA MET A 272 4.86 -17.78 -41.75
C MET A 272 4.05 -17.37 -42.99
N PRO A 273 4.43 -17.83 -44.19
CA PRO A 273 3.65 -17.56 -45.39
C PRO A 273 2.26 -18.15 -45.15
N LYS A 274 1.22 -17.30 -45.21
CA LYS A 274 -0.16 -17.77 -45.26
C LYS A 274 -0.28 -18.63 -46.51
N HIS A 275 -0.22 -19.95 -46.36
CA HIS A 275 -0.56 -20.87 -47.44
C HIS A 275 -2.03 -20.63 -47.81
N GLN A 276 -2.24 -19.80 -48.84
CA GLN A 276 -3.39 -19.92 -49.72
C GLN A 276 -3.25 -21.31 -50.36
N ASP A 277 -3.87 -22.33 -49.76
CA ASP A 277 -4.47 -23.46 -50.47
C ASP A 277 -5.06 -24.48 -49.47
N PRO A 278 -6.40 -24.59 -49.36
CA PRO A 278 -7.06 -25.46 -48.39
C PRO A 278 -6.99 -26.97 -48.71
N LYS A 279 -6.17 -27.40 -49.68
CA LYS A 279 -6.03 -28.80 -50.11
C LYS A 279 -4.69 -29.46 -49.76
N SER A 280 -3.76 -28.76 -49.12
CA SER A 280 -2.44 -29.32 -48.78
C SER A 280 -2.33 -29.69 -47.30
N TYR A 281 -3.03 -30.74 -46.88
CA TYR A 281 -2.92 -31.26 -45.50
C TYR A 281 -1.96 -32.44 -45.34
N TRP A 282 -1.29 -32.92 -46.41
CA TRP A 282 -0.47 -34.14 -46.31
C TRP A 282 0.87 -34.16 -47.04
N GLN A 283 1.33 -33.08 -47.70
CA GLN A 283 2.62 -33.08 -48.38
C GLN A 283 3.36 -31.74 -48.27
N LEU A 284 3.91 -31.47 -47.08
CA LEU A 284 5.08 -30.60 -46.98
C LEU A 284 6.31 -31.49 -46.88
N ASP A 285 6.69 -32.03 -48.03
CA ASP A 285 8.05 -32.50 -48.27
C ASP A 285 8.95 -31.25 -48.31
N VAL A 286 9.22 -30.69 -47.12
CA VAL A 286 10.08 -29.51 -46.96
C VAL A 286 11.49 -29.97 -47.27
N LYS A 287 11.87 -29.96 -48.55
CA LYS A 287 13.26 -30.13 -48.98
C LYS A 287 14.10 -29.18 -48.12
N PRO A 288 15.00 -29.69 -47.27
CA PRO A 288 15.78 -28.82 -46.39
C PRO A 288 16.56 -27.83 -47.27
N SER A 289 16.50 -26.55 -46.92
CA SER A 289 17.30 -25.51 -47.60
C SER A 289 18.75 -25.97 -47.70
N ARG A 290 19.42 -25.69 -48.82
CA ARG A 290 20.83 -26.05 -49.07
C ARG A 290 21.74 -25.68 -47.89
N ALA A 291 21.49 -24.55 -47.23
CA ALA A 291 22.23 -24.15 -46.04
C ALA A 291 22.07 -25.13 -44.85
N LYS A 292 20.85 -25.66 -44.65
CA LYS A 292 20.55 -26.66 -43.62
C LYS A 292 21.20 -28.01 -43.93
N ILE A 293 21.22 -28.41 -45.20
CA ILE A 293 21.95 -29.61 -45.65
C ILE A 293 23.45 -29.44 -45.39
N ILE A 294 24.04 -28.30 -45.76
CA ILE A 294 25.46 -28.01 -45.54
C ILE A 294 25.79 -28.05 -44.03
N LYS A 295 24.94 -27.48 -43.18
CA LYS A 295 25.12 -27.51 -41.72
C LYS A 295 25.10 -28.94 -41.17
N GLN A 296 24.12 -29.75 -41.59
CA GLN A 296 24.05 -31.16 -41.18
C GLN A 296 25.26 -31.95 -41.66
N VAL A 297 25.72 -31.73 -42.90
CA VAL A 297 26.93 -32.38 -43.42
C VAL A 297 28.18 -31.96 -42.62
N ALA A 298 28.28 -30.70 -42.23
CA ALA A 298 29.39 -30.22 -41.40
C ALA A 298 29.36 -30.86 -39.99
N GLU A 299 28.19 -30.95 -39.36
CA GLU A 299 28.02 -31.63 -38.07
C GLU A 299 28.37 -33.12 -38.15
N GLN A 300 27.91 -33.82 -39.19
CA GLN A 300 28.25 -35.23 -39.43
C GLN A 300 29.75 -35.45 -39.68
N ARG A 301 30.40 -34.54 -40.44
CA ARG A 301 31.86 -34.60 -40.65
C ARG A 301 32.61 -34.42 -39.33
N ARG A 302 32.22 -33.44 -38.51
CA ARG A 302 32.82 -33.21 -37.20
C ARG A 302 32.69 -34.43 -36.28
N GLN A 303 31.53 -35.08 -36.26
CA GLN A 303 31.33 -36.30 -35.49
C GLN A 303 32.22 -37.45 -36.00
N ARG A 304 32.27 -37.65 -37.31
CA ARG A 304 33.14 -38.66 -37.93
C ARG A 304 34.62 -38.41 -37.63
N GLU A 305 35.07 -37.17 -37.78
CA GLU A 305 36.46 -36.77 -37.50
C GLU A 305 36.82 -37.00 -36.03
N GLY A 306 35.90 -36.71 -35.10
CA GLY A 306 36.08 -37.01 -33.68
C GLY A 306 36.23 -38.51 -33.38
N LEU A 307 35.37 -39.35 -33.98
CA LEU A 307 35.47 -40.81 -33.83
C LEU A 307 36.76 -41.37 -34.43
N ILE A 308 37.18 -40.86 -35.60
CA ILE A 308 38.44 -41.25 -36.24
C ILE A 308 39.62 -40.83 -35.38
N ALA A 309 39.64 -39.59 -34.86
CA ALA A 309 40.70 -39.10 -33.99
C ALA A 309 40.85 -40.00 -32.74
N HIS A 310 39.72 -40.29 -32.08
CA HIS A 310 39.70 -41.19 -30.92
C HIS A 310 40.24 -42.59 -31.26
N GLN A 311 39.82 -43.18 -32.38
CA GLN A 311 40.29 -44.50 -32.80
C GLN A 311 41.79 -44.49 -33.14
N VAL A 312 42.29 -43.44 -33.78
CA VAL A 312 43.70 -43.25 -34.10
C VAL A 312 44.53 -43.12 -32.81
N ASP A 313 44.04 -42.40 -31.81
CA ASP A 313 44.72 -42.28 -30.52
C ASP A 313 44.73 -43.61 -29.76
N LYS A 314 43.62 -44.36 -29.76
CA LYS A 314 43.56 -45.74 -29.25
C LYS A 314 44.62 -46.62 -29.93
N TRP A 315 44.76 -46.52 -31.25
CA TRP A 315 45.78 -47.27 -31.99
C TRP A 315 47.21 -46.83 -31.65
N ARG A 316 47.46 -45.53 -31.45
CA ARG A 316 48.77 -45.03 -31.01
C ARG A 316 49.15 -45.60 -29.64
N GLN A 317 48.22 -45.63 -28.69
CA GLN A 317 48.44 -46.22 -27.37
C GLN A 317 48.74 -47.72 -27.47
N ARG A 318 47.97 -48.49 -28.24
CA ARG A 318 48.21 -49.93 -28.44
C ARG A 318 49.58 -50.22 -29.08
N ARG A 319 50.03 -49.38 -30.04
CA ARG A 319 51.39 -49.48 -30.60
C ARG A 319 52.47 -49.19 -29.57
N ALA A 320 52.27 -48.19 -28.71
CA ALA A 320 53.22 -47.88 -27.63
C ALA A 320 53.31 -49.02 -26.61
N ALA A 321 52.21 -49.75 -26.39
CA ALA A 321 52.15 -50.94 -25.54
C ALA A 321 52.68 -52.23 -26.22
N GLY A 322 53.02 -52.18 -27.51
CA GLY A 322 53.51 -53.34 -28.27
C GLY A 322 52.44 -54.34 -28.72
N GLU A 323 51.15 -53.98 -28.67
CA GLU A 323 50.06 -54.86 -29.09
C GLU A 323 49.90 -54.87 -30.63
N PRO A 324 49.69 -56.04 -31.26
CA PRO A 324 49.42 -56.12 -32.69
C PRO A 324 48.02 -55.56 -33.03
N ILE A 325 47.95 -54.66 -34.02
CA ILE A 325 46.68 -54.08 -34.51
C ILE A 325 46.21 -54.85 -35.73
N SER A 326 45.12 -55.61 -35.61
CA SER A 326 44.43 -56.22 -36.76
C SER A 326 43.24 -55.38 -37.19
N VAL A 327 43.27 -54.85 -38.41
CA VAL A 327 42.09 -54.19 -39.01
C VAL A 327 41.27 -55.27 -39.72
N VAL A 328 40.25 -55.78 -39.05
CA VAL A 328 39.29 -56.70 -39.69
C VAL A 328 38.37 -55.87 -40.58
N LYS A 329 38.43 -56.11 -41.89
CA LYS A 329 37.46 -55.53 -42.83
C LYS A 329 36.13 -56.27 -42.62
N PRO A 330 35.03 -55.58 -42.27
CA PRO A 330 33.75 -56.26 -42.09
C PRO A 330 33.35 -56.96 -43.40
N ARG A 331 32.96 -58.23 -43.31
CA ARG A 331 32.42 -58.99 -44.44
C ARG A 331 31.05 -58.40 -44.79
N LYS A 332 30.76 -58.31 -46.10
CA LYS A 332 29.54 -57.68 -46.62
C LYS A 332 28.31 -58.47 -46.15
N GLY A 333 27.62 -57.97 -45.12
CA GLY A 333 26.37 -58.53 -44.58
C GLY A 333 26.37 -58.80 -43.08
N GLU A 334 27.51 -58.70 -42.40
CA GLU A 334 27.57 -58.79 -40.93
C GLU A 334 27.49 -57.36 -40.35
N GLU A 335 26.38 -57.03 -39.70
CA GLU A 335 26.32 -55.85 -38.83
C GLU A 335 27.30 -56.07 -37.69
N ALA A 336 28.22 -55.12 -37.49
CA ALA A 336 29.16 -55.17 -36.39
C ALA A 336 28.40 -55.04 -35.07
N THR A 337 28.11 -56.16 -34.41
CA THR A 337 27.70 -56.17 -33.00
C THR A 337 28.88 -55.68 -32.18
N SER A 338 28.80 -54.44 -31.69
CA SER A 338 29.79 -53.87 -30.78
C SER A 338 29.65 -54.53 -29.40
N GLU A 339 30.48 -55.53 -29.12
CA GLU A 339 30.61 -56.12 -27.77
C GLU A 339 31.45 -55.24 -26.81
N ASP A 340 31.93 -54.07 -27.26
CA ASP A 340 32.82 -53.19 -26.47
C ASP A 340 32.12 -51.92 -25.88
N ASP A 341 30.78 -51.81 -25.93
CA ASP A 341 30.04 -50.60 -25.49
C ASP A 341 29.55 -50.62 -24.02
N ASP A 342 30.07 -51.50 -23.15
CA ASP A 342 29.58 -51.63 -21.77
C ASP A 342 30.15 -50.63 -20.74
N ASP A 343 31.12 -49.77 -21.09
CA ASP A 343 31.85 -48.95 -20.08
C ASP A 343 31.49 -47.46 -20.00
N VAL A 344 30.45 -46.95 -20.68
CA VAL A 344 30.09 -45.51 -20.63
C VAL A 344 28.72 -45.23 -19.99
N ARG A 345 28.13 -46.21 -19.30
CA ARG A 345 26.84 -46.05 -18.59
C ARG A 345 26.92 -46.21 -17.07
N THR A 346 27.95 -45.65 -16.44
CA THR A 346 27.91 -45.36 -15.00
C THR A 346 28.62 -44.04 -14.70
N GLY A 347 27.87 -42.98 -14.41
CA GLY A 347 28.44 -41.72 -13.92
C GLY A 347 27.70 -40.45 -14.34
N PHE A 348 26.41 -40.36 -14.05
CA PHE A 348 25.71 -39.09 -13.90
C PHE A 348 24.68 -39.26 -12.78
N ASP A 349 25.12 -38.99 -11.55
CA ASP A 349 24.29 -38.48 -10.47
C ASP A 349 24.42 -36.95 -10.43
#